data_AF-A0A8T2MN31-F1
#
_entry.id   AF-A0A8T2MN31-F1
#
_cell.length_a   1.000
_cell.length_b   1.000
_cell.length_c   1.000
_cell.angle_alpha   90.00
_cell.angle_beta   90.00
_cell.angle_gamma   90.00
#
_symmetry.space_group_name_H-M   'P 1'
#
loop_
_entity.id
_entity.type
_entity.pdbx_description
1 polymer ?
#
loop_
_entity_poly.entity_id
_entity_poly.type
_entity_poly.pdbx_seq_one_letter_code
_entity_poly.pdbx_strand_id
1 'polypeptide(L)'
;MMKLIHAGLNILAFVFAAVSLVAVFDFHNGADIPNMYSLHSWVGLACVILYSLQIVMGLCVYLLPITPGALRGAFMPIHVYSGLFIFSTVIATALMGITEKLIFGLKNPKYKDSPPEAVLVNVLGLLITAFGGLILWISTRPSWKRPSEQLLSRAGAGSGSPKGSVILSVSPTTDRDNPGANSNTSKRN
;
A
#
# COMPACT_ATOMS: atom_id res chain seq x y z
N MET A 1 -9.70 -2.73 -14.69
CA MET A 1 -10.80 -2.66 -13.69
C MET A 1 -10.30 -2.41 -12.27
N MET A 2 -9.45 -3.26 -11.67
CA MET A 2 -9.03 -3.12 -10.25
C MET A 2 -8.38 -1.77 -9.88
N LYS A 3 -7.56 -1.19 -10.78
CA LYS A 3 -6.97 0.13 -10.56
C LYS A 3 -8.01 1.25 -10.43
N LEU A 4 -9.10 1.16 -11.19
CA LEU A 4 -10.20 2.14 -11.15
C LEU A 4 -11.00 2.00 -9.84
N ILE A 5 -11.23 0.77 -9.39
CA ILE A 5 -11.89 0.52 -8.10
C ILE A 5 -11.04 1.09 -6.95
N HIS A 6 -9.74 0.80 -6.96
CA HIS A 6 -8.81 1.35 -5.95
C HIS A 6 -8.80 2.88 -5.99
N ALA A 7 -8.64 3.49 -7.16
CA ALA A 7 -8.65 4.95 -7.30
C ALA A 7 -9.98 5.56 -6.84
N GLY A 8 -11.11 4.99 -7.27
CA GLY A 8 -12.45 5.45 -6.92
C GLY A 8 -12.72 5.39 -5.42
N LEU A 9 -12.37 4.29 -4.75
CA LEU A 9 -12.50 4.16 -3.30
C LEU A 9 -11.62 5.18 -2.55
N ASN A 10 -10.38 5.42 -3.00
CA ASN A 10 -9.50 6.38 -2.35
C ASN A 10 -10.00 7.83 -2.54
N ILE A 11 -10.49 8.18 -3.73
CA ILE A 11 -11.09 9.49 -4.01
C ILE A 11 -12.34 9.70 -3.15
N LEU A 12 -13.22 8.69 -3.06
CA LEU A 12 -14.41 8.77 -2.22
C LEU A 12 -14.05 8.99 -0.74
N ALA A 13 -13.07 8.22 -0.23
CA ALA A 13 -12.56 8.41 1.13
C ALA A 13 -11.94 9.82 1.33
N PHE A 14 -11.25 10.36 0.32
CA PHE A 14 -10.70 11.70 0.37
C PHE A 14 -11.78 12.78 0.43
N VAL A 15 -12.88 12.63 -0.32
CA VAL A 15 -14.03 13.54 -0.22
C VAL A 15 -14.60 13.56 1.19
N PHE A 16 -14.80 12.40 1.82
CA PHE A 16 -15.24 12.34 3.21
C PHE A 16 -14.24 12.97 4.19
N ALA A 17 -12.93 12.78 3.98
CA ALA A 17 -11.90 13.42 4.78
C ALA A 17 -11.92 14.96 4.64
N ALA A 18 -12.07 15.47 3.41
CA ALA A 18 -12.17 16.91 3.15
C ALA A 18 -13.42 17.52 3.82
N VAL A 19 -14.58 16.87 3.69
CA VAL A 19 -15.81 17.30 4.38
C VAL A 19 -15.63 17.29 5.89
N SER A 20 -14.95 16.28 6.46
CA SER A 20 -14.68 16.23 7.90
C SER A 20 -13.77 17.36 8.39
N LEU A 21 -12.78 17.78 7.59
CA LEU A 21 -11.93 18.92 7.90
C LEU A 21 -12.75 20.22 7.87
N VAL A 22 -13.52 20.45 6.80
CA VAL A 22 -14.38 21.64 6.70
C VAL A 22 -15.31 21.72 7.92
N ALA A 23 -15.95 20.61 8.29
CA ALA A 23 -16.84 20.56 9.44
C ALA A 23 -16.15 20.95 10.77
N VAL A 24 -14.91 20.51 11.03
CA VAL A 24 -14.22 20.86 12.28
C VAL A 24 -13.71 22.31 12.27
N PHE A 25 -13.25 22.82 11.13
CA PHE A 25 -12.86 24.23 11.01
C PHE A 25 -14.07 25.16 11.18
N ASP A 26 -15.21 24.83 10.57
CA ASP A 26 -16.45 25.59 10.73
C ASP A 26 -16.93 25.57 12.19
N PHE A 27 -16.89 24.40 12.85
CA PHE A 27 -17.23 24.27 14.26
C PHE A 27 -16.34 25.12 15.16
N HIS A 28 -15.01 25.07 14.97
CA HIS A 28 -14.08 25.85 15.76
C HIS A 28 -14.25 27.36 15.54
N ASN A 29 -14.40 27.78 14.29
CA ASN A 29 -14.59 29.19 13.94
C ASN A 29 -15.91 29.74 14.51
N GLY A 30 -16.99 28.94 14.47
CA GLY A 30 -18.28 29.32 15.04
C GLY A 30 -18.34 29.31 16.57
N ALA A 31 -17.41 28.61 17.22
CA ALA A 31 -17.34 28.49 18.69
C ALA A 31 -16.15 29.25 19.31
N ASP A 32 -15.45 30.07 18.53
CA ASP A 32 -14.22 30.80 18.94
C ASP A 32 -13.14 29.90 19.56
N ILE A 33 -13.02 28.67 19.06
CA ILE A 33 -11.99 27.71 19.48
C ILE A 33 -10.77 27.89 18.56
N PRO A 34 -9.54 28.04 19.11
CA PRO A 34 -8.35 28.09 18.28
C PRO A 34 -8.19 26.84 17.41
N ASN A 35 -7.82 27.02 16.14
CA ASN A 35 -7.51 25.92 15.23
C ASN A 35 -6.07 25.45 15.38
N MET A 36 -5.81 24.19 14.98
CA MET A 36 -4.45 23.66 14.74
C MET A 36 -3.48 23.76 15.94
N TYR A 37 -3.95 23.56 17.17
CA TYR A 37 -3.08 23.58 18.37
C TYR A 37 -2.78 22.19 18.96
N SER A 38 -3.59 21.17 18.65
CA SER A 38 -3.42 19.83 19.22
C SER A 38 -2.56 18.93 18.34
N LEU A 39 -1.90 17.93 18.95
CA LEU A 39 -1.12 16.94 18.19
C LEU A 39 -2.01 16.15 17.22
N HIS A 40 -3.24 15.83 17.61
CA HIS A 40 -4.24 15.24 16.72
C HIS A 40 -4.43 16.09 15.45
N SER A 41 -4.56 17.41 15.59
CA SER A 41 -4.76 18.31 14.45
C SER A 41 -3.53 18.38 13.53
N TRP A 42 -2.31 18.43 14.09
CA TRP A 42 -1.08 18.50 13.30
C TRP A 42 -0.85 17.22 12.48
N VAL A 43 -0.97 16.07 13.14
CA VAL A 43 -0.80 14.77 12.48
C VAL A 43 -1.94 14.52 11.49
N GLY A 44 -3.18 14.88 11.84
CA GLY A 44 -4.34 14.75 10.97
C GLY A 44 -4.24 15.57 9.69
N LEU A 45 -3.84 16.83 9.79
CA LEU A 45 -3.63 17.68 8.60
C LEU A 45 -2.48 17.13 7.74
N ALA A 46 -1.37 16.72 8.35
CA ALA A 46 -0.27 16.08 7.63
C ALA A 46 -0.73 14.81 6.88
N CYS A 47 -1.57 13.98 7.51
CA CYS A 47 -2.18 12.80 6.87
C CYS A 47 -3.00 13.18 5.64
N VAL A 48 -3.88 14.18 5.73
CA VAL A 48 -4.72 14.60 4.59
C VAL A 48 -3.88 15.15 3.44
N ILE A 49 -2.82 15.93 3.74
CA ILE A 49 -1.89 16.43 2.72
C ILE A 49 -1.16 15.27 2.05
N LEU A 50 -0.55 14.37 2.83
CA LEU A 50 0.17 13.21 2.30
C LEU A 50 -0.76 12.29 1.49
N TYR A 51 -2.00 12.10 1.94
CA TYR A 51 -3.00 11.30 1.24
C TYR A 51 -3.42 11.95 -0.10
N SER A 52 -3.55 13.27 -0.14
CA SER A 52 -3.79 14.02 -1.39
C SER A 52 -2.64 13.80 -2.38
N LEU A 53 -1.40 13.96 -1.94
CA LEU A 53 -0.20 13.74 -2.76
C LEU A 53 -0.12 12.28 -3.25
N GLN A 54 -0.47 11.33 -2.39
CA GLN A 54 -0.52 9.91 -2.72
C GLN A 54 -1.55 9.61 -3.82
N ILE A 55 -2.73 10.22 -3.76
CA ILE A 55 -3.77 10.09 -4.79
C ILE A 55 -3.28 10.69 -6.11
N VAL A 56 -2.74 11.91 -6.11
CA VAL A 56 -2.24 12.57 -7.32
C VAL A 56 -1.12 11.75 -7.96
N MET A 57 -0.14 11.31 -7.17
CA MET A 57 0.95 10.44 -7.65
C MET A 57 0.40 9.12 -8.21
N GLY A 58 -0.56 8.49 -7.52
CA GLY A 58 -1.17 7.24 -7.96
C GLY A 58 -1.91 7.37 -9.29
N LEU A 59 -2.68 8.46 -9.47
CA LEU A 59 -3.40 8.75 -10.71
C LEU A 59 -2.43 9.01 -11.87
N CYS A 60 -1.44 9.89 -11.65
CA CYS A 60 -0.47 10.27 -12.67
C CYS A 60 0.44 9.12 -13.12
N VAL A 61 0.87 8.25 -12.19
CA VAL A 61 1.85 7.19 -12.47
C VAL A 61 1.19 5.89 -12.93
N TYR A 62 0.06 5.48 -12.34
CA TYR A 62 -0.50 4.14 -12.55
C TYR A 62 -1.80 4.07 -13.35
N LEU A 63 -2.54 5.18 -13.44
CA LEU A 63 -3.82 5.24 -14.15
C LEU A 63 -3.68 5.82 -15.56
N LEU A 64 -2.88 6.87 -15.73
CA LEU A 64 -2.59 7.42 -17.06
C LEU A 64 -1.67 6.47 -17.86
N PRO A 65 -1.94 6.25 -19.16
CA PRO A 65 -1.15 5.32 -20.00
C PRO A 65 0.24 5.86 -20.38
N ILE A 66 0.56 7.11 -20.04
CA ILE A 66 1.71 7.87 -20.56
C ILE A 66 3.02 7.53 -19.82
N THR A 67 2.94 7.00 -18.59
CA THR A 67 4.11 6.82 -17.73
C THR A 67 4.96 5.60 -18.11
N PRO A 68 6.28 5.76 -18.33
CA PRO A 68 7.19 4.64 -18.64
C PRO A 68 7.21 3.55 -17.56
N GLY A 69 7.43 2.31 -17.99
CA GLY A 69 7.48 1.14 -17.10
C GLY A 69 8.56 1.23 -16.01
N ALA A 70 9.74 1.77 -16.33
CA ALA A 70 10.83 1.96 -15.37
C ALA A 70 10.43 2.91 -14.23
N LEU A 71 9.75 4.01 -14.55
CA LEU A 71 9.27 4.97 -13.56
C LEU A 71 8.18 4.36 -12.68
N ARG A 72 7.23 3.63 -13.28
CA ARG A 72 6.22 2.88 -12.53
C ARG A 72 6.84 1.87 -11.57
N GLY A 73 7.92 1.19 -11.98
CA GLY A 73 8.67 0.28 -11.12
C GLY A 73 9.35 1.00 -9.96
N ALA A 74 9.98 2.14 -10.21
CA ALA A 74 10.68 2.93 -9.19
C ALA A 74 9.75 3.54 -8.13
N PHE A 75 8.56 4.00 -8.53
CA PHE A 75 7.58 4.60 -7.62
C PHE A 75 6.74 3.57 -6.86
N MET A 76 6.73 2.29 -7.27
CA MET A 76 5.87 1.27 -6.68
C MET A 76 6.18 1.01 -5.19
N PRO A 77 7.44 0.82 -4.78
CA PRO A 77 7.78 0.64 -3.36
C PRO A 77 7.39 1.86 -2.51
N ILE A 78 7.62 3.06 -3.05
CA ILE A 78 7.26 4.32 -2.40
C ILE A 78 5.76 4.38 -2.19
N HIS A 79 4.97 4.16 -3.25
CA HIS A 79 3.51 4.18 -3.20
C HIS A 79 2.95 3.15 -2.21
N VAL A 80 3.46 1.92 -2.20
CA VAL A 80 2.99 0.89 -1.26
C VAL A 80 3.35 1.25 0.18
N TYR A 81 4.60 1.64 0.44
CA TYR A 81 5.04 2.01 1.79
C TYR A 81 4.28 3.22 2.32
N SER A 82 4.20 4.30 1.54
CA SER A 82 3.51 5.53 1.94
C SER A 82 2.02 5.28 2.17
N GLY A 83 1.38 4.43 1.37
CA GLY A 83 -0.02 4.05 1.57
C GLY A 83 -0.27 3.36 2.92
N LEU A 84 0.56 2.37 3.28
CA LEU A 84 0.48 1.69 4.57
C LEU A 84 0.81 2.62 5.74
N PHE A 85 1.80 3.50 5.56
CA PHE A 85 2.19 4.50 6.55
C PHE A 85 1.06 5.51 6.81
N ILE A 86 0.45 6.06 5.76
CA ILE A 86 -0.70 6.98 5.87
C ILE A 86 -1.86 6.28 6.56
N PHE A 87 -2.22 5.06 6.15
CA PHE A 87 -3.32 4.30 6.78
C PHE A 87 -3.08 4.08 8.28
N SER A 88 -1.87 3.69 8.66
CA SER A 88 -1.49 3.49 10.07
C SER A 88 -1.54 4.80 10.87
N THR A 89 -1.10 5.90 10.25
CA THR A 89 -1.10 7.22 10.88
C THR A 89 -2.51 7.79 11.02
N VAL A 90 -3.43 7.50 10.08
CA VAL A 90 -4.85 7.84 10.19
C VAL A 90 -5.50 7.10 11.36
N ILE A 91 -5.17 5.83 11.59
CA ILE A 91 -5.64 5.09 12.77
C ILE A 91 -5.15 5.77 14.05
N ALA A 92 -3.85 6.08 14.15
CA ALA A 92 -3.30 6.79 15.31
C ALA A 92 -4.00 8.15 15.52
N THR A 93 -4.24 8.89 14.44
CA THR A 93 -4.96 10.18 14.45
C THR A 93 -6.39 10.02 14.97
N ALA A 94 -7.11 9.00 14.52
CA ALA A 94 -8.47 8.72 14.97
C ALA A 94 -8.49 8.40 16.48
N LEU A 95 -7.55 7.59 16.97
CA LEU A 95 -7.44 7.27 18.40
C LEU A 95 -7.11 8.49 19.26
N MET A 96 -6.20 9.37 18.78
CA MET A 96 -5.92 10.65 19.43
C MET A 96 -7.18 11.54 19.48
N GLY A 97 -7.92 11.65 18.37
CA GLY A 97 -9.13 12.48 18.29
C GLY A 97 -10.26 11.96 19.18
N ILE A 98 -10.47 10.63 19.22
CA ILE A 98 -11.39 9.99 20.15
C ILE A 98 -11.01 10.31 21.60
N THR A 99 -9.72 10.17 21.94
CA THR A 99 -9.22 10.43 23.30
C THR A 99 -9.41 11.89 23.69
N GLU A 100 -9.04 12.84 22.82
CA GLU A 100 -9.27 14.28 23.02
C GLU A 100 -10.77 14.56 23.24
N LYS A 101 -11.64 13.98 22.40
CA LYS A 101 -13.08 14.22 22.50
C LYS A 101 -13.68 13.66 23.79
N LEU A 102 -13.25 12.50 24.26
CA LEU A 102 -13.70 11.94 25.54
C LEU A 102 -13.22 12.78 26.73
N ILE A 103 -11.96 13.22 26.72
CA ILE A 103 -11.40 14.05 27.80
C ILE A 103 -12.12 15.40 27.89
N PHE A 104 -12.41 16.04 26.75
CA PHE A 104 -13.04 17.38 26.73
C PHE A 104 -14.57 17.34 26.80
N GLY A 105 -15.18 16.28 26.27
CA GLY A 105 -16.63 16.14 26.16
C GLY A 105 -17.30 15.62 27.43
N LEU A 106 -16.69 14.67 28.14
CA LEU A 106 -17.29 14.04 29.31
C LEU A 106 -16.92 14.78 30.60
N LYS A 107 -17.75 15.76 30.97
CA LYS A 107 -17.54 16.57 32.18
C LYS A 107 -18.28 16.04 33.41
N ASN A 108 -19.48 15.51 33.26
CA ASN A 108 -20.31 14.95 34.35
C ASN A 108 -21.29 13.90 33.78
N PRO A 109 -21.12 12.60 34.04
CA PRO A 109 -19.98 11.96 34.71
C PRO A 109 -18.66 12.19 33.96
N LYS A 110 -17.52 12.15 34.67
CA LYS A 110 -16.21 12.38 34.05
C LYS A 110 -15.77 11.14 33.30
N TYR A 111 -14.90 11.31 32.29
CA TYR A 111 -14.37 10.18 31.53
C TYR A 111 -13.79 9.05 32.40
N LYS A 112 -13.03 9.41 33.45
CA LYS A 112 -12.42 8.45 34.40
C LYS A 112 -13.44 7.57 35.14
N ASP A 113 -14.68 8.03 35.27
CA ASP A 113 -15.75 7.31 35.98
C ASP A 113 -16.38 6.23 35.07
N SER A 114 -15.85 6.07 33.85
CA SER A 114 -16.26 5.07 32.85
C SER A 114 -17.77 5.05 32.57
N PRO A 115 -18.40 6.20 32.24
CA PRO A 115 -19.80 6.21 31.85
C PRO A 115 -20.04 5.35 30.60
N PRO A 116 -21.29 4.92 30.33
CA PRO A 116 -21.60 4.06 29.20
C PRO A 116 -21.07 4.58 27.85
N GLU A 117 -21.13 5.91 27.63
CA GLU A 117 -20.56 6.55 26.45
C GLU A 117 -19.04 6.35 26.34
N ALA A 118 -18.30 6.50 27.44
CA ALA A 118 -16.86 6.26 27.47
C ALA A 118 -16.50 4.82 27.12
N VAL A 119 -17.24 3.85 27.66
CA VAL A 119 -17.03 2.42 27.36
C VAL A 119 -17.30 2.14 25.89
N LEU A 120 -18.41 2.64 25.35
CA LEU A 120 -18.77 2.46 23.95
C LEU A 120 -17.70 3.02 23.00
N VAL A 121 -17.24 4.25 23.26
CA VAL A 121 -16.27 4.92 22.39
C VAL A 121 -14.87 4.30 22.54
N ASN A 122 -14.49 3.82 23.71
CA ASN A 122 -13.26 3.04 23.89
C ASN A 122 -13.31 1.71 23.12
N VAL A 123 -14.44 1.00 23.15
CA VAL A 123 -14.64 -0.21 22.34
C VAL A 123 -14.55 0.12 20.85
N LEU A 124 -15.13 1.25 20.40
CA LEU A 124 -14.96 1.72 19.01
C LEU A 124 -13.48 1.93 18.67
N GLY A 125 -12.69 2.55 19.56
CA GLY A 125 -11.24 2.70 19.41
C GLY A 125 -10.54 1.35 19.22
N LEU A 126 -10.85 0.36 20.06
CA LEU A 126 -10.31 -1.00 19.94
C LEU A 126 -10.70 -1.67 18.61
N LEU A 127 -11.94 -1.50 18.15
CA LEU A 127 -12.41 -2.02 16.88
C LEU A 127 -11.68 -1.39 15.69
N ILE A 128 -11.42 -0.08 15.72
CA ILE A 128 -10.63 0.62 14.70
C ILE A 128 -9.20 0.08 14.67
N THR A 129 -8.57 -0.14 15.84
CA THR A 129 -7.23 -0.72 15.92
C THR A 129 -7.19 -2.15 15.38
N ALA A 130 -8.16 -3.00 15.75
CA ALA A 130 -8.26 -4.37 15.28
C ALA A 130 -8.48 -4.44 13.75
N PHE A 131 -9.37 -3.59 13.23
CA PHE A 131 -9.59 -3.44 11.78
C PHE A 131 -8.28 -3.03 11.07
N GLY A 132 -7.59 -2.04 11.61
CA GLY A 132 -6.30 -1.59 11.08
C GLY A 132 -5.26 -2.70 11.02
N GLY A 133 -5.07 -3.42 12.12
CA GLY A 133 -4.15 -4.56 12.20
C GLY A 133 -4.49 -5.66 11.18
N LEU A 134 -5.78 -5.98 11.01
CA LEU A 134 -6.22 -6.97 10.04
C LEU A 134 -5.95 -6.54 8.60
N ILE A 135 -6.22 -5.27 8.25
CA ILE A 135 -5.95 -4.74 6.91
C ILE A 135 -4.45 -4.73 6.61
N LEU A 136 -3.61 -4.33 7.56
CA LEU A 136 -2.15 -4.36 7.42
C LEU A 136 -1.64 -5.79 7.23
N TRP A 137 -2.19 -6.74 8.00
CA TRP A 137 -1.86 -8.16 7.85
C TRP A 137 -2.19 -8.68 6.46
N ILE A 138 -3.42 -8.44 5.97
CA ILE A 138 -3.86 -8.85 4.65
C ILE A 138 -2.98 -8.23 3.56
N SER A 139 -2.71 -6.93 3.67
CA SER A 139 -1.98 -6.15 2.66
C SER A 139 -0.49 -6.52 2.56
N THR A 140 0.07 -7.14 3.59
CA THR A 140 1.50 -7.50 3.66
C THR A 140 1.76 -8.97 3.36
N ARG A 141 0.73 -9.80 3.10
CA ARG A 141 0.91 -11.20 2.71
C ARG A 141 1.38 -11.34 1.26
N PRO A 142 2.60 -11.84 0.97
CA PRO A 142 3.08 -12.00 -0.39
C PRO A 142 2.26 -13.01 -1.20
N SER A 143 1.74 -14.05 -0.53
CA SER A 143 0.92 -15.10 -1.14
C SER A 143 -0.44 -14.62 -1.63
N TRP A 144 -0.93 -13.48 -1.13
CA TRP A 144 -2.21 -12.87 -1.54
C TRP A 144 -2.02 -11.71 -2.52
N LYS A 145 -0.77 -11.40 -2.89
CA LYS A 145 -0.47 -10.37 -3.87
C LYS A 145 -1.00 -10.80 -5.24
N ARG A 146 -1.74 -9.91 -5.90
CA ARG A 146 -2.25 -10.16 -7.26
C ARG A 146 -1.09 -10.49 -8.22
N PRO A 147 -1.15 -11.59 -8.98
CA PRO A 147 -0.15 -11.91 -10.00
C PRO A 147 0.00 -10.79 -11.03
N SER A 148 1.22 -10.59 -11.55
CA SER A 148 1.45 -9.55 -12.54
C SER A 148 0.65 -9.84 -13.82
N GLU A 149 0.13 -8.78 -14.46
CA GLU A 149 -0.69 -8.96 -15.66
C GLU A 149 0.12 -9.60 -16.80
N GLN A 150 1.45 -9.45 -16.83
CA GLN A 150 2.33 -10.15 -17.77
C GLN A 150 2.35 -11.67 -17.56
N LEU A 151 2.30 -12.15 -16.31
CA LEU A 151 2.23 -13.59 -16.01
C LEU A 151 0.86 -14.15 -16.36
N LEU A 152 -0.21 -13.40 -16.11
CA LEU A 152 -1.57 -13.78 -16.49
C LEU A 152 -1.74 -13.83 -18.02
N SER A 153 -1.19 -12.86 -18.75
CA SER A 153 -1.21 -12.87 -20.22
C SER A 153 -0.38 -14.02 -20.81
N ARG A 154 0.77 -14.38 -20.22
CA ARG A 154 1.57 -15.55 -20.66
C ARG A 154 0.89 -16.88 -20.31
N ALA A 155 0.24 -17.00 -19.16
CA ALA A 155 -0.53 -18.18 -18.78
C ALA A 155 -1.77 -18.37 -19.68
N GLY A 156 -2.45 -17.29 -20.05
CA GLY A 156 -3.56 -17.32 -21.00
C GLY A 156 -3.12 -17.68 -22.43
N ALA A 157 -1.94 -17.21 -22.86
CA ALA A 157 -1.37 -17.55 -24.17
C ALA A 157 -0.83 -18.99 -24.25
N GLY A 158 -0.38 -19.57 -23.12
CA GLY A 158 0.11 -20.95 -23.04
C GLY A 158 -0.98 -22.04 -23.05
N SER A 159 -2.26 -21.67 -23.00
CA SER A 159 -3.40 -22.59 -23.08
C SER A 159 -3.74 -23.03 -24.52
N GLY A 160 -3.06 -22.48 -25.54
CA GLY A 160 -3.15 -22.95 -26.92
C GLY A 160 -2.03 -23.93 -27.24
N SER A 161 -2.28 -25.23 -27.05
CA SER A 161 -1.36 -26.28 -27.49
C SER A 161 -1.19 -26.26 -29.01
N PRO A 162 0.04 -26.20 -29.57
CA PRO A 162 0.31 -26.83 -30.84
C PRO A 162 0.35 -28.33 -30.59
N LYS A 163 -0.55 -29.08 -31.26
CA LYS A 163 -0.46 -30.54 -31.32
C LYS A 163 0.94 -30.92 -31.79
N GLY A 164 1.54 -31.85 -31.05
CA GLY A 164 2.93 -32.25 -31.23
C GLY A 164 3.24 -32.84 -32.61
N SER A 165 4.52 -32.76 -32.94
CA SER A 165 5.24 -33.79 -33.69
C SER A 165 6.69 -33.72 -33.27
N VAL A 166 7.04 -34.52 -32.27
CA VAL A 166 8.42 -34.95 -32.05
C VAL A 166 8.67 -36.06 -33.06
N ILE A 167 9.51 -35.81 -34.08
CA ILE A 167 10.20 -36.88 -34.81
C ILE A 167 11.69 -36.50 -34.95
N LEU A 168 12.50 -37.42 -34.41
CA LEU A 168 13.94 -37.63 -34.50
C LEU A 168 14.68 -37.00 -35.69
N SER A 169 15.87 -36.42 -35.40
CA SER A 169 17.11 -36.82 -36.07
C SER A 169 18.36 -36.41 -35.28
N VAL A 170 19.07 -37.44 -34.77
CA VAL A 170 20.53 -37.66 -34.77
C VAL A 170 21.49 -36.58 -34.20
N SER A 171 22.19 -36.95 -33.11
CA SER A 171 23.45 -36.36 -32.57
C SER A 171 24.69 -36.92 -33.32
N PRO A 172 25.99 -36.61 -33.01
CA PRO A 172 26.56 -35.65 -32.05
C PRO A 172 27.80 -34.85 -32.56
N THR A 173 28.20 -33.86 -31.74
CA THR A 173 29.56 -33.39 -31.41
C THR A 173 30.63 -33.09 -32.49
N THR A 174 31.13 -31.86 -32.38
CA THR A 174 32.40 -31.33 -32.86
C THR A 174 33.63 -31.96 -32.18
N ASP A 175 34.64 -32.35 -32.94
CA ASP A 175 36.07 -32.42 -32.56
C ASP A 175 36.88 -32.18 -33.84
N ARG A 176 37.42 -30.98 -34.07
CA ARG A 176 38.78 -30.52 -33.72
C ARG A 176 39.90 -31.46 -34.19
N ASP A 177 40.44 -31.12 -35.35
CA ASP A 177 41.71 -31.58 -35.89
C ASP A 177 42.87 -31.31 -34.93
N ASN A 178 43.73 -32.32 -34.75
CA ASN A 178 45.09 -32.17 -34.23
C ASN A 178 46.03 -33.09 -35.00
N PRO A 179 47.06 -32.57 -35.67
CA PRO A 179 48.24 -33.35 -36.01
C PRO A 179 49.44 -32.84 -35.19
N GLY A 180 50.18 -33.75 -34.55
CA GLY A 180 51.50 -33.42 -34.04
C GLY A 180 51.88 -34.15 -32.77
N ALA A 181 52.20 -35.44 -32.90
CA ALA A 181 53.01 -36.14 -31.92
C ALA A 181 54.47 -35.69 -32.06
N ASN A 182 55.07 -35.14 -31.00
CA ASN A 182 56.49 -35.35 -30.75
C ASN A 182 56.86 -35.30 -29.26
N SER A 183 57.80 -36.17 -28.94
CA SER A 183 58.42 -36.49 -27.65
C SER A 183 58.90 -35.30 -26.82
N ASN A 184 58.81 -35.36 -25.49
CA ASN A 184 59.90 -35.86 -24.64
C ASN A 184 59.60 -35.77 -23.14
N THR A 185 60.14 -36.75 -22.45
CA THR A 185 60.28 -36.96 -21.00
C THR A 185 60.88 -35.79 -20.21
N SER A 186 60.57 -35.73 -18.90
CA SER A 186 61.52 -35.59 -17.77
C SER A 186 61.23 -34.49 -16.72
N LYS A 187 61.18 -34.94 -15.45
CA LYS A 187 61.52 -34.27 -14.16
C LYS A 187 60.51 -33.28 -13.53
N ARG A 188 59.95 -33.61 -12.35
CA ARG A 188 60.48 -33.40 -10.97
C ARG A 188 60.52 -31.91 -10.58
N ASN A 189 59.54 -31.44 -9.79
CA ASN A 189 59.61 -31.22 -8.33
C ASN A 189 58.32 -30.53 -7.86
#